data_AF-A0A950P1V5-F1
#
_entry.id   AF-A0A950P1V5-F1
#
_cell.length_a   1.000
_cell.length_b   1.000
_cell.length_c   1.000
_cell.angle_alpha   90.00
_cell.angle_beta   90.00
_cell.angle_gamma   90.00
#
_symmetry.space_group_name_H-M   'P 1'
#
loop_
_entity.id
_entity.type
_entity.pdbx_description
1 polymer ?
#
loop_
_entity_poly.entity_id
_entity_poly.type
_entity_poly.pdbx_seq_one_letter_code
_entity_poly.pdbx_strand_id
1 'polypeptide(L)'
;MPAAGVVMMIVVALIVAALVFILVATIMALMKITRGLDQAIAGVRGIIEKTAPVNDVVNTINRNLDAGVDLLEGLLVKKAGLRDAVGLIEGLYPGAARQGLRNFPESTKVTAPRIAEVYTKGTLTLARLGREAPVAGASPNGPALRDVERGSLMARLLYPEIRQSRPEHMPRSPIIGTDSPVRYEPTETPGVRPRMPGRTALAEPQTGES
;
A
#
# COMPACT_ATOMS: atom_id res chain seq x y z
N MET A 1 -56.35 -11.94 64.59
CA MET A 1 -55.02 -12.41 64.13
C MET A 1 -53.97 -11.84 65.07
N PRO A 2 -52.99 -12.62 65.55
CA PRO A 2 -51.95 -12.10 66.44
C PRO A 2 -51.12 -11.05 65.70
N ALA A 3 -50.85 -9.91 66.35
CA ALA A 3 -50.14 -8.77 65.75
C ALA A 3 -48.79 -9.17 65.10
N ALA A 4 -48.10 -10.15 65.67
CA ALA A 4 -46.86 -10.70 65.13
C ALA A 4 -47.01 -11.33 63.73
N GLY A 5 -48.14 -12.00 63.44
CA GLY A 5 -48.38 -12.64 62.15
C GLY A 5 -48.63 -11.62 61.03
N VAL A 6 -49.30 -10.50 61.35
CA VAL A 6 -49.54 -9.41 60.40
C VAL A 6 -48.23 -8.71 60.03
N VAL A 7 -47.37 -8.46 61.02
CA VAL A 7 -46.04 -7.85 60.79
C VAL A 7 -45.17 -8.74 59.90
N MET A 8 -45.13 -10.06 60.16
CA MET A 8 -44.37 -10.99 59.33
C MET A 8 -44.84 -11.00 57.86
N MET A 9 -46.16 -11.02 57.64
CA MET A 9 -46.74 -10.96 56.29
C MET A 9 -46.36 -9.68 55.55
N ILE A 10 -46.41 -8.53 56.22
CA ILE A 10 -46.01 -7.24 55.64
C ILE A 10 -44.53 -7.25 55.28
N VAL A 11 -43.66 -7.74 56.17
CA VAL A 11 -42.21 -7.82 55.91
C VAL A 11 -41.91 -8.71 54.71
N VAL A 12 -42.52 -9.89 54.63
CA VAL A 12 -42.34 -10.79 53.48
C VAL A 12 -42.84 -10.14 52.20
N ALA A 13 -44.02 -9.50 52.23
CA ALA A 13 -44.55 -8.81 51.06
C ALA A 13 -43.62 -7.69 50.57
N LEU A 14 -43.01 -6.92 51.48
CA LEU A 14 -42.04 -5.87 51.15
C LEU A 14 -40.75 -6.45 50.55
N ILE A 15 -40.24 -7.58 51.08
CA ILE A 15 -39.07 -8.25 50.52
C ILE A 15 -39.36 -8.75 49.10
N VAL A 16 -40.50 -9.41 48.90
CA VAL A 16 -40.90 -9.89 47.58
C VAL A 16 -41.05 -8.71 46.60
N ALA A 17 -41.69 -7.62 47.02
CA ALA A 17 -41.82 -6.41 46.20
C ALA A 17 -40.45 -5.82 45.83
N ALA A 18 -39.51 -5.75 46.77
CA ALA A 18 -38.15 -5.28 46.52
C ALA A 18 -37.39 -6.18 45.54
N LEU A 19 -37.52 -7.52 45.67
CA LEU A 19 -36.90 -8.47 44.75
C LEU A 19 -37.46 -8.34 43.33
N VAL A 20 -38.78 -8.23 43.18
CA VAL A 20 -39.43 -8.02 41.88
C VAL A 20 -38.96 -6.71 41.25
N PHE A 21 -38.86 -5.64 42.04
CA PHE A 21 -38.36 -4.35 41.55
C PHE A 21 -36.93 -4.45 41.02
N ILE A 22 -36.02 -5.07 41.76
CA ILE A 22 -34.62 -5.28 41.33
C ILE A 22 -34.56 -6.14 40.06
N LEU A 23 -35.38 -7.19 39.98
CA LEU A 23 -35.44 -8.07 38.81
C LEU A 23 -35.95 -7.32 37.57
N VAL A 24 -36.98 -6.49 37.69
CA VAL A 24 -37.46 -5.66 36.57
C VAL A 24 -36.41 -4.63 36.16
N ALA A 25 -35.73 -3.99 37.13
CA ALA A 25 -34.69 -3.00 36.85
C ALA A 25 -33.50 -3.62 36.09
N THR A 26 -33.08 -4.83 36.49
CA THR A 26 -31.99 -5.57 35.83
C THR A 26 -32.36 -6.02 34.42
N ILE A 27 -33.59 -6.50 34.20
CA ILE A 27 -34.09 -6.83 32.85
C ILE A 27 -34.08 -5.59 31.94
N MET A 28 -34.56 -4.45 32.44
CA MET A 28 -34.57 -3.18 31.70
C MET A 28 -33.15 -2.74 31.33
N ALA A 29 -32.18 -2.91 32.23
CA ALA A 29 -30.78 -2.60 31.97
C ALA A 29 -30.19 -3.53 30.88
N LEU A 30 -30.45 -4.84 30.96
CA LEU A 30 -29.99 -5.82 29.96
C LEU A 30 -30.60 -5.54 28.58
N MET A 31 -31.88 -5.16 28.53
CA MET A 31 -32.53 -4.76 27.27
C MET A 31 -31.88 -3.52 26.66
N LYS A 32 -31.49 -2.53 27.47
CA LYS A 32 -30.78 -1.34 26.99
C LYS A 32 -29.41 -1.70 26.40
N ILE A 33 -28.66 -2.58 27.07
CA ILE A 33 -27.36 -3.07 26.58
C ILE A 33 -27.53 -3.80 25.25
N THR A 34 -28.50 -4.70 25.15
CA THR A 34 -28.77 -5.47 23.93
C THR A 34 -29.06 -4.56 22.75
N ARG A 35 -29.93 -3.55 22.92
CA ARG A 35 -30.21 -2.55 21.87
C ARG A 35 -28.99 -1.72 21.49
N GLY A 36 -28.17 -1.34 22.47
CA GLY A 36 -26.91 -0.65 22.22
C GLY A 36 -25.93 -1.51 21.42
N LEU A 37 -25.87 -2.80 21.72
CA LEU A 37 -25.07 -3.78 20.98
C LEU A 37 -25.57 -3.93 19.54
N ASP A 38 -26.87 -4.04 19.31
CA ASP A 38 -27.45 -4.12 17.96
C ASP A 38 -27.08 -2.90 17.11
N GLN A 39 -27.11 -1.70 17.71
CA GLN A 39 -26.71 -0.47 17.02
C GLN A 39 -25.21 -0.48 16.67
N ALA A 40 -24.36 -0.95 17.58
CA ALA A 40 -22.93 -1.08 17.33
C ALA A 40 -22.65 -2.10 16.22
N ILE A 41 -23.33 -3.25 16.23
CA ILE A 41 -23.22 -4.29 15.18
C ILE A 41 -23.63 -3.73 13.81
N ALA A 42 -24.73 -2.96 13.75
CA ALA A 42 -25.15 -2.31 12.51
C ALA A 42 -24.09 -1.33 11.99
N GLY A 43 -23.46 -0.55 12.87
CA GLY A 43 -22.35 0.34 12.53
C GLY A 43 -21.13 -0.42 11.98
N VAL A 44 -20.72 -1.50 12.65
CA VAL A 44 -19.59 -2.35 12.21
C VAL A 44 -19.89 -3.01 10.87
N ARG A 45 -21.11 -3.50 10.64
CA ARG A 45 -21.52 -4.08 9.36
C ARG A 45 -21.42 -3.05 8.23
N GLY A 46 -21.87 -1.81 8.47
CA GLY A 46 -21.73 -0.72 7.51
C GLY A 46 -20.26 -0.39 7.18
N ILE A 47 -19.34 -0.51 8.14
CA ILE A 47 -17.90 -0.36 7.89
C ILE A 47 -17.38 -1.50 7.02
N ILE A 48 -17.77 -2.75 7.30
CA ILE A 48 -17.35 -3.92 6.50
C ILE A 48 -17.83 -3.78 5.06
N GLU A 49 -19.10 -3.42 4.85
CA GLU A 49 -19.67 -3.22 3.52
C GLU A 49 -18.96 -2.09 2.76
N LYS A 50 -18.62 -0.99 3.44
CA LYS A 50 -17.87 0.13 2.83
C LYS A 50 -16.39 -0.17 2.58
N THR A 51 -15.79 -1.09 3.34
CA THR A 51 -14.37 -1.47 3.20
C THR A 51 -14.17 -2.67 2.28
N ALA A 52 -15.23 -3.41 1.96
CA ALA A 52 -15.16 -4.55 1.04
C ALA A 52 -14.47 -4.21 -0.31
N PRO A 53 -14.78 -3.10 -1.00
CA PRO A 53 -14.10 -2.75 -2.24
C PRO A 53 -12.60 -2.44 -2.07
N VAL A 54 -12.20 -1.95 -0.88
CA VAL A 54 -10.80 -1.66 -0.58
C VAL A 54 -9.99 -2.94 -0.43
N ASN A 55 -10.61 -4.01 0.09
CA ASN A 55 -9.94 -5.31 0.22
C ASN A 55 -9.47 -5.87 -1.13
N ASP A 56 -10.30 -5.75 -2.17
CA ASP A 56 -9.94 -6.21 -3.52
C ASP A 56 -8.77 -5.43 -4.11
N VAL A 57 -8.74 -4.11 -3.86
CA VAL A 57 -7.62 -3.25 -4.26
C VAL A 57 -6.35 -3.64 -3.51
N VAL A 58 -6.42 -3.82 -2.19
CA VAL A 58 -5.27 -4.25 -1.37
C VAL A 58 -4.75 -5.62 -1.80
N ASN A 59 -5.65 -6.57 -2.07
CA ASN A 59 -5.27 -7.90 -2.57
C ASN A 59 -4.61 -7.83 -3.95
N THR A 60 -5.05 -6.92 -4.81
CA THR A 60 -4.44 -6.70 -6.12
C THR A 60 -3.07 -6.04 -6.00
N ILE A 61 -2.93 -5.05 -5.11
CA ILE A 61 -1.64 -4.43 -4.81
C ILE A 61 -0.67 -5.48 -4.27
N ASN A 62 -1.06 -6.29 -3.30
CA ASN A 62 -0.20 -7.31 -2.72
C ASN A 62 0.25 -8.34 -3.77
N ARG A 63 -0.67 -8.80 -4.64
CA ARG A 63 -0.31 -9.70 -5.75
C ARG A 63 0.71 -9.06 -6.71
N ASN A 64 0.51 -7.79 -7.06
CA ASN A 64 1.44 -7.09 -7.95
C ASN A 64 2.80 -6.82 -7.30
N LEU A 65 2.81 -6.51 -6.00
CA LEU A 65 4.04 -6.32 -5.23
C LEU A 65 4.81 -7.64 -5.11
N ASP A 66 4.14 -8.75 -4.81
CA ASP A 66 4.78 -10.05 -4.76
C ASP A 66 5.37 -10.44 -6.12
N ALA A 67 4.61 -10.28 -7.21
CA ALA A 67 5.13 -10.54 -8.57
C ALA A 67 6.31 -9.61 -8.94
N GLY A 68 6.27 -8.35 -8.50
CA GLY A 68 7.37 -7.41 -8.65
C GLY A 68 8.61 -7.83 -7.86
N VAL A 69 8.43 -8.28 -6.62
CA VAL A 69 9.51 -8.83 -5.80
C VAL A 69 10.10 -10.06 -6.48
N ASP A 70 9.30 -11.01 -6.94
CA ASP A 70 9.78 -12.22 -7.63
C ASP A 70 10.67 -11.89 -8.84
N LEU A 71 10.28 -10.89 -9.64
CA LEU A 71 11.09 -10.39 -10.75
C LEU A 71 12.41 -9.77 -10.27
N LEU A 72 12.38 -8.98 -9.20
CA LEU A 72 13.58 -8.35 -8.64
C LEU A 72 14.53 -9.38 -8.03
N GLU A 73 14.02 -10.41 -7.34
CA GLU A 73 14.82 -11.54 -6.85
C GLU A 73 15.53 -12.22 -8.03
N GLY A 74 14.78 -12.54 -9.09
CA GLY A 74 15.31 -13.17 -10.30
C GLY A 74 16.35 -12.32 -11.02
N LEU A 75 16.09 -11.02 -11.17
CA LEU A 75 17.03 -10.09 -11.79
C LEU A 75 18.31 -9.91 -10.97
N LEU A 76 18.18 -9.82 -9.64
CA LEU A 76 19.33 -9.68 -8.74
C LEU A 76 20.23 -10.90 -8.83
N VAL A 77 19.67 -12.11 -8.74
CA VAL A 77 20.44 -13.36 -8.86
C VAL A 77 21.03 -13.51 -10.27
N LYS A 78 20.30 -13.13 -11.33
CA LYS A 78 20.81 -13.19 -12.71
C LYS A 78 21.97 -12.23 -12.97
N LYS A 79 22.00 -11.07 -12.30
CA LYS A 79 23.00 -10.02 -12.53
C LYS A 79 24.19 -10.09 -11.58
N ALA A 80 23.96 -10.40 -10.31
CA ALA A 80 25.01 -10.49 -9.29
C ALA A 80 25.49 -11.94 -9.07
N GLY A 81 24.64 -12.94 -9.33
CA GLY A 81 24.86 -14.30 -8.87
C GLY A 81 24.32 -14.51 -7.45
N LEU A 82 23.99 -15.76 -7.10
CA LEU A 82 23.29 -16.09 -5.86
C LEU A 82 24.08 -15.69 -4.60
N ARG A 83 25.39 -15.96 -4.57
CA ARG A 83 26.25 -15.66 -3.42
C ARG A 83 26.36 -14.16 -3.13
N ASP A 84 26.49 -13.40 -4.20
CA ASP A 84 26.66 -11.96 -4.18
C ASP A 84 25.35 -11.23 -3.88
N ALA A 85 24.22 -11.76 -4.37
CA ALA A 85 22.87 -11.34 -3.99
C ALA A 85 22.59 -11.55 -2.49
N VAL A 86 22.92 -12.74 -1.96
CA VAL A 86 22.80 -13.03 -0.52
C VAL A 86 23.65 -12.06 0.30
N GLY A 87 24.91 -11.86 -0.11
CA GLY A 87 25.81 -10.91 0.55
C GLY A 87 25.27 -9.49 0.57
N LEU A 88 24.79 -8.99 -0.58
CA LEU A 88 24.26 -7.65 -0.71
C LEU A 88 23.02 -7.45 0.19
N ILE A 89 22.08 -8.41 0.19
CA ILE A 89 20.87 -8.31 1.01
C ILE A 89 21.22 -8.39 2.50
N GLU A 90 22.00 -9.38 2.94
CA GLU A 90 22.42 -9.50 4.35
C GLU A 90 23.24 -8.29 4.82
N GLY A 91 24.03 -7.72 3.94
CA GLY A 91 24.85 -6.55 4.22
C GLY A 91 24.05 -5.24 4.37
N LEU A 92 22.93 -5.10 3.65
CA LEU A 92 22.03 -3.94 3.74
C LEU A 92 20.98 -4.10 4.83
N TYR A 93 20.44 -5.31 4.95
CA TYR A 93 19.36 -5.73 5.85
C TYR A 93 19.71 -7.10 6.47
N PRO A 94 20.39 -7.11 7.63
CA PRO A 94 20.76 -8.35 8.31
C PRO A 94 19.54 -9.24 8.60
N GLY A 95 19.64 -10.51 8.23
CA GLY A 95 18.60 -11.54 8.38
C GLY A 95 17.55 -11.56 7.26
N ALA A 96 17.58 -10.60 6.33
CA ALA A 96 16.54 -10.45 5.31
C ALA A 96 16.77 -11.31 4.06
N ALA A 97 17.95 -11.90 3.85
CA ALA A 97 18.21 -12.63 2.60
C ALA A 97 17.32 -13.87 2.44
N ARG A 98 16.93 -14.50 3.55
CA ARG A 98 15.97 -15.62 3.53
C ARG A 98 14.59 -15.20 3.02
N GLN A 99 14.19 -13.97 3.28
CA GLN A 99 12.87 -13.44 2.93
C GLN A 99 12.89 -12.65 1.62
N GLY A 100 14.06 -12.19 1.17
CA GLY A 100 14.27 -11.48 -0.08
C GLY A 100 14.81 -12.35 -1.22
N LEU A 101 14.98 -13.66 -1.03
CA LEU A 101 15.36 -14.62 -2.08
C LEU A 101 14.52 -15.91 -1.96
N ARG A 102 13.19 -15.73 -1.87
CA ARG A 102 12.23 -16.82 -1.60
C ARG A 102 12.21 -17.85 -2.73
N ASN A 103 12.39 -17.40 -3.96
CA ASN A 103 12.43 -18.27 -5.14
C ASN A 103 13.75 -19.04 -5.29
N PHE A 104 14.74 -18.77 -4.43
CA PHE A 104 16.06 -19.38 -4.47
C PHE A 104 16.35 -20.09 -3.14
N PRO A 105 15.78 -21.28 -2.88
CA PRO A 105 15.93 -21.97 -1.60
C PRO A 105 17.40 -22.29 -1.25
N GLU A 106 18.26 -22.41 -2.26
CA GLU A 106 19.71 -22.57 -2.10
C GLU A 106 20.37 -21.38 -1.40
N SER A 107 19.78 -20.19 -1.45
CA SER A 107 20.26 -18.98 -0.75
C SER A 107 20.46 -19.21 0.76
N THR A 108 19.65 -20.08 1.36
CA THR A 108 19.70 -20.41 2.79
C THR A 108 20.96 -21.16 3.21
N LYS A 109 21.62 -21.83 2.25
CA LYS A 109 22.84 -22.62 2.47
C LYS A 109 24.09 -21.82 2.18
N VAL A 110 23.96 -20.64 1.57
CA VAL A 110 25.09 -19.81 1.17
C VAL A 110 25.51 -18.93 2.33
N THR A 111 26.76 -19.07 2.76
CA THR A 111 27.36 -18.13 3.71
C THR A 111 27.54 -16.77 3.05
N ALA A 112 26.84 -15.76 3.57
CA ALA A 112 26.87 -14.41 3.03
C ALA A 112 28.31 -13.84 3.05
N PRO A 113 28.86 -13.42 1.90
CA PRO A 113 30.15 -12.76 1.87
C PRO A 113 30.10 -11.41 2.58
N ARG A 114 31.22 -10.99 3.19
CA ARG A 114 31.34 -9.68 3.82
C ARG A 114 31.37 -8.60 2.75
N ILE A 115 30.26 -7.91 2.60
CA ILE A 115 30.08 -6.86 1.58
C ILE A 115 31.13 -5.74 1.62
N ALA A 116 31.68 -5.42 2.80
CA ALA A 116 32.74 -4.42 2.95
C ALA A 116 34.10 -4.85 2.40
N GLU A 117 34.29 -6.16 2.20
CA GLU A 117 35.52 -6.77 1.69
C GLU A 117 35.41 -7.12 0.20
N VAL A 118 34.19 -7.40 -0.28
CA VAL A 118 33.93 -7.84 -1.67
C VAL A 118 33.51 -6.69 -2.60
N TYR A 119 32.85 -5.65 -2.08
CA TYR A 119 32.35 -4.54 -2.89
C TYR A 119 33.10 -3.24 -2.62
N THR A 120 33.23 -2.44 -3.68
CA THR A 120 33.84 -1.10 -3.58
C THR A 120 32.99 -0.17 -2.72
N LYS A 121 33.61 0.80 -2.06
CA LYS A 121 32.87 1.79 -1.24
C LYS A 121 31.73 2.47 -2.02
N GLY A 122 31.92 2.75 -3.32
CA GLY A 122 30.89 3.38 -4.16
C GLY A 122 29.64 2.54 -4.37
N THR A 123 29.79 1.22 -4.55
CA THR A 123 28.63 0.30 -4.70
C THR A 123 27.86 0.14 -3.39
N LEU A 124 28.56 0.13 -2.25
CA LEU A 124 27.92 0.14 -0.93
C LEU A 124 27.18 1.45 -0.65
N THR A 125 27.72 2.59 -1.08
CA THR A 125 27.03 3.88 -0.93
C THR A 125 25.76 3.94 -1.77
N LEU A 126 25.79 3.46 -3.03
CA LEU A 126 24.60 3.39 -3.88
C LEU A 126 23.54 2.43 -3.31
N ALA A 127 23.98 1.27 -2.82
CA ALA A 127 23.10 0.31 -2.17
C ALA A 127 22.45 0.90 -0.90
N ARG A 128 23.22 1.63 -0.09
CA ARG A 128 22.72 2.34 1.11
C ARG A 128 21.79 3.49 0.77
N LEU A 129 22.05 4.21 -0.33
CA LEU A 129 21.14 5.24 -0.82
C LEU A 129 19.78 4.64 -1.20
N GLY A 130 19.75 3.43 -1.75
CA GLY A 130 18.51 2.67 -1.97
C GLY A 130 17.76 2.34 -0.66
N ARG A 131 18.47 2.05 0.42
CA ARG A 131 17.90 1.86 1.77
C ARG A 131 17.38 3.16 2.39
N GLU A 132 18.03 4.28 2.10
CA GLU A 132 17.65 5.61 2.58
C GLU A 132 16.60 6.28 1.66
N ALA A 133 16.26 5.64 0.55
CA ALA A 133 15.19 6.10 -0.31
C ALA A 133 13.88 6.17 0.49
N PRO A 134 13.04 7.21 0.28
CA PRO A 134 11.80 7.41 1.06
C PRO A 134 10.87 6.19 1.09
N VAL A 135 10.92 5.35 0.05
CA VAL A 135 10.15 4.11 -0.06
C VAL A 135 10.66 3.01 0.89
N ALA A 136 11.97 2.95 1.15
CA ALA A 136 12.61 1.99 2.05
C ALA A 136 12.65 2.49 3.51
N GLY A 137 12.68 3.80 3.73
CA GLY A 137 12.59 4.45 5.05
C GLY A 137 11.26 4.22 5.78
N ALA A 138 10.23 3.76 5.08
CA ALA A 138 8.97 3.32 5.67
C ALA A 138 9.07 1.97 6.43
N SER A 139 10.18 1.23 6.26
CA SER A 139 10.55 -0.03 6.92
C SER A 139 9.50 -1.18 6.88
N PRO A 140 9.91 -2.42 6.53
CA PRO A 140 9.03 -3.58 6.38
C PRO A 140 8.52 -4.21 7.69
N ASN A 141 8.72 -3.57 8.85
CA ASN A 141 8.42 -4.15 10.17
C ASN A 141 7.12 -3.65 10.83
N GLY A 142 6.21 -3.06 10.06
CA GLY A 142 4.88 -2.71 10.53
C GLY A 142 3.87 -2.78 9.39
N PRO A 143 2.56 -2.87 9.68
CA PRO A 143 1.54 -2.79 8.65
C PRO A 143 1.62 -1.40 7.98
N ALA A 144 2.42 -1.30 6.92
CA ALA A 144 2.71 -0.09 6.15
C ALA A 144 1.47 0.48 5.42
N LEU A 145 0.28 -0.03 5.72
CA LEU A 145 -1.00 0.29 5.09
C LEU A 145 -2.08 0.75 6.08
N ARG A 146 -1.75 1.01 7.36
CA ARG A 146 -2.78 1.40 8.35
C ARG A 146 -2.77 2.87 8.79
N ASP A 147 -1.88 3.69 8.26
CA ASP A 147 -1.82 5.11 8.61
C ASP A 147 -1.87 6.00 7.36
N VAL A 148 -3.09 6.28 6.93
CA VAL A 148 -3.40 7.12 5.76
C VAL A 148 -2.90 8.55 5.96
N GLU A 149 -2.90 9.05 7.20
CA GLU A 149 -2.38 10.38 7.54
C GLU A 149 -0.86 10.43 7.37
N ARG A 150 -0.15 9.40 7.84
CA ARG A 150 1.32 9.34 7.72
C ARG A 150 1.80 9.13 6.28
N GLY A 151 1.10 8.29 5.51
CA GLY A 151 1.39 8.09 4.09
C GLY A 151 1.15 9.35 3.25
N SER A 152 0.05 10.06 3.52
CA SER A 152 -0.28 11.32 2.81
C SER A 152 0.62 12.49 3.22
N LEU A 153 1.02 12.60 4.50
CA LEU A 153 1.97 13.62 4.95
C LEU A 153 3.37 13.43 4.35
N MET A 154 3.86 12.19 4.28
CA MET A 154 5.16 11.89 3.66
C MET A 154 5.13 12.15 2.14
N ALA A 155 4.05 11.78 1.46
CA ALA A 155 3.88 12.10 0.03
C ALA A 155 3.81 13.62 -0.21
N ARG A 156 3.17 14.38 0.68
CA ARG A 156 3.12 15.87 0.63
C ARG A 156 4.44 16.54 0.99
N LEU A 157 5.29 15.90 1.80
CA LEU A 157 6.66 16.36 2.04
C LEU A 157 7.57 16.09 0.84
N LEU A 158 7.32 15.01 0.11
CA LEU A 158 8.05 14.65 -1.12
C LEU A 158 7.65 15.52 -2.31
N TYR A 159 6.37 15.89 -2.39
CA TYR A 159 5.82 16.82 -3.37
C TYR A 159 5.13 17.96 -2.62
N PRO A 160 5.90 18.93 -2.07
CA PRO A 160 5.28 20.13 -1.53
C PRO A 160 4.49 20.77 -2.68
N GLU A 161 3.18 20.98 -2.47
CA GLU A 161 2.32 21.77 -3.37
C GLU A 161 2.76 23.24 -3.36
N ILE A 162 3.99 23.49 -3.80
CA ILE A 162 4.37 24.78 -4.33
C ILE A 162 3.72 24.77 -5.70
N ARG A 163 2.66 25.56 -5.87
CA ARG A 163 2.10 25.93 -7.18
C ARG A 163 3.26 26.00 -8.16
N GLN A 164 3.28 25.07 -9.10
CA GLN A 164 4.39 24.89 -10.03
C GLN A 164 4.53 26.16 -10.87
N SER A 165 5.32 27.13 -10.41
CA SER A 165 5.70 28.29 -11.18
C SER A 165 6.76 27.81 -12.17
N ARG A 166 6.29 27.35 -13.34
CA ARG A 166 7.16 26.96 -14.43
C ARG A 166 8.00 28.20 -14.84
N PRO A 167 9.34 28.14 -14.82
CA PRO A 167 10.15 29.13 -15.50
C PRO A 167 9.91 29.01 -17.00
N GLU A 168 9.71 30.12 -17.73
CA GLU A 168 9.42 30.10 -19.18
C GLU A 168 10.49 29.35 -19.99
N HIS A 169 11.74 29.33 -19.52
CA HIS A 169 12.82 28.55 -20.11
C HIS A 169 13.65 27.83 -19.04
N MET A 170 13.56 26.50 -19.03
CA MET A 170 14.57 25.65 -18.39
C MET A 170 15.64 25.29 -19.43
N PRO A 171 16.94 25.33 -19.07
CA PRO A 171 17.97 24.72 -19.89
C PRO A 171 17.67 23.23 -20.04
N ARG A 172 17.68 22.72 -21.28
CA ARG A 172 17.40 21.30 -21.55
C ARG A 172 18.45 20.45 -20.82
N SER A 173 17.98 19.46 -20.06
CA SER A 173 18.87 18.47 -19.46
C SER A 173 19.69 17.78 -20.55
N PRO A 174 20.95 17.42 -20.30
CA PRO A 174 21.77 16.68 -21.26
C PRO A 174 21.05 15.40 -21.66
N ILE A 175 20.92 15.15 -22.96
CA ILE A 175 20.39 13.89 -23.48
C ILE A 175 21.48 12.84 -23.30
N ILE A 176 21.22 11.83 -22.47
CA ILE A 176 22.10 10.65 -22.39
C ILE A 176 21.96 9.90 -23.72
N GLY A 177 23.05 9.78 -24.48
CA GLY A 177 23.09 9.02 -25.73
C GLY A 177 23.36 9.80 -27.01
N THR A 178 23.94 11.00 -26.95
CA THR A 178 24.30 11.81 -28.14
C THR A 178 25.20 11.07 -29.15
N ASP A 179 25.99 10.09 -28.68
CA ASP A 179 26.86 9.24 -29.52
C ASP A 179 26.44 7.76 -29.54
N SER A 180 25.21 7.44 -29.13
CA SER A 180 24.72 6.06 -29.19
C SER A 180 24.32 5.70 -30.63
N PRO A 181 24.76 4.55 -31.16
CA PRO A 181 24.40 4.16 -32.52
C PRO A 181 22.88 4.04 -32.66
N VAL A 182 22.31 4.84 -33.58
CA VAL A 182 20.88 4.90 -33.86
C VAL A 182 20.44 3.54 -34.44
N ARG A 183 19.76 2.73 -33.63
CA ARG A 183 19.24 1.41 -34.04
C ARG A 183 17.77 1.42 -34.46
N TYR A 184 17.09 2.56 -34.37
CA TYR A 184 15.67 2.71 -34.72
C TYR A 184 15.45 4.01 -35.48
N GLU A 185 14.56 3.98 -36.47
CA GLU A 185 14.17 5.17 -37.20
C GLU A 185 13.56 6.22 -36.24
N PRO A 186 13.98 7.50 -36.33
CA PRO A 186 13.45 8.55 -35.46
C PRO A 186 11.96 8.74 -35.72
N THR A 187 11.12 8.33 -34.77
CA THR A 187 9.72 8.76 -34.76
C THR A 187 9.69 10.24 -34.39
N GLU A 188 9.01 11.06 -35.20
CA GLU A 188 8.88 12.49 -34.97
C GLU A 188 8.34 12.77 -33.55
N THR A 189 9.17 13.42 -32.74
CA THR A 189 8.87 14.15 -31.50
C THR A 189 7.83 13.52 -30.55
N PRO A 190 8.23 12.99 -29.37
CA PRO A 190 7.30 12.52 -28.35
C PRO A 190 6.32 13.64 -27.95
N GLY A 191 5.02 13.41 -28.15
CA GLY A 191 3.96 14.29 -27.67
C GLY A 191 3.32 15.23 -28.70
N VAL A 192 3.77 15.23 -29.97
CA VAL A 192 3.10 15.99 -31.04
C VAL A 192 2.22 15.03 -31.84
N ARG A 193 0.89 15.16 -31.73
CA ARG A 193 -0.02 14.45 -32.64
C ARG A 193 0.13 15.07 -34.04
N PRO A 194 0.34 14.27 -35.10
CA PRO A 194 0.28 14.77 -36.47
C PRO A 194 -1.07 15.43 -36.70
N ARG A 195 -1.05 16.69 -37.11
CA ARG A 195 -2.27 17.42 -37.48
C ARG A 195 -2.79 16.78 -38.77
N MET A 196 -3.97 16.15 -38.70
CA MET A 196 -4.62 15.61 -39.90
C MET A 196 -4.71 16.73 -40.96
N PRO A 197 -4.26 16.51 -42.20
CA PRO A 197 -4.36 17.51 -43.25
C PRO A 197 -5.84 17.82 -43.50
N GLY A 198 -6.14 19.12 -43.52
CA GLY A 198 -7.49 19.66 -43.66
C GLY A 198 -8.18 19.14 -44.92
N ARG A 199 -9.44 18.78 -44.74
CA ARG A 199 -10.41 18.55 -45.80
C ARG A 199 -10.63 19.86 -46.55
N THR A 200 -9.84 20.09 -47.59
CA THR A 200 -10.07 21.16 -48.57
C THR A 200 -10.37 20.52 -49.92
N ALA A 201 -11.60 20.77 -50.38
CA ALA A 201 -12.06 20.72 -51.77
C ALA A 201 -11.85 19.41 -52.57
N LEU A 202 -12.86 18.53 -52.53
CA LEU A 202 -13.26 17.79 -53.73
C LEU A 202 -14.54 18.45 -54.25
N ALA A 203 -14.34 19.44 -55.12
CA ALA A 203 -15.37 19.83 -56.07
C ALA A 203 -15.47 18.74 -57.15
N GLU A 204 -16.70 18.53 -57.56
CA GLU A 204 -17.33 17.59 -58.50
C GLU A 204 -16.60 17.14 -59.79
N PRO A 205 -17.12 16.07 -60.43
CA PRO A 205 -16.45 15.26 -61.43
C PRO A 205 -16.56 15.85 -62.84
N GLN A 206 -15.58 15.56 -63.70
CA GLN A 206 -15.76 15.67 -65.14
C GLN A 206 -15.64 14.30 -65.79
N THR A 207 -16.80 13.83 -66.22
CA THR A 207 -17.05 12.81 -67.24
C THR A 207 -16.41 13.21 -68.57
N GLY A 208 -15.79 12.24 -69.26
CA GLY A 208 -15.47 12.32 -70.68
C GLY A 208 -15.50 10.91 -71.26
N GLU A 209 -16.49 10.66 -72.12
CA GLU A 209 -16.78 9.38 -72.78
C GLU A 209 -15.71 8.95 -73.81
N SER A 210 -15.65 7.63 -74.02
CA SER A 210 -15.18 6.86 -75.20
C SER A 210 -13.73 7.01 -75.67
#